data_AF-A0A7R9QHG7-F1
#
_entry.id   AF-A0A7R9QHG7-F1
#
_cell.length_a   1.000
_cell.length_b   1.000
_cell.length_c   1.000
_cell.angle_alpha   90.00
_cell.angle_beta   90.00
_cell.angle_gamma   90.00
#
_symmetry.space_group_name_H-M   'P 1'
#
loop_
_entity.id
_entity.type
_entity.pdbx_description
1 polymer ?
#
loop_
_entity_poly.entity_id
_entity_poly.type
_entity_poly.pdbx_seq_one_letter_code
_entity_poly.pdbx_strand_id
1 'polypeptide(L)'
;MPTINVNRDQLFKLLDTQFTEEEFDNLCFEFGIELDEVTSEKQMKTKEQGMDRSKGASEDVLYRIEIPANRYDLLCIEGLVRALLIFLGKAEIPEYRSVEPPKGKLQQLIVLPNTMQVRPYAVAAILRGIHFTQEIYESFIDLQ
;
A
#
# COMPACT_ATOMS: atom_id res chain seq x y z
N MET A 1 -2.62 12.98 -8.75
CA MET A 1 -1.41 12.59 -7.98
C MET A 1 -1.35 11.06 -7.93
N PRO A 2 -0.32 10.35 -7.41
CA PRO A 2 -0.45 8.91 -7.19
C PRO A 2 -1.72 8.61 -6.39
N THR A 3 -2.55 7.71 -6.87
CA THR A 3 -3.78 7.29 -6.20
C THR A 3 -3.66 5.85 -5.77
N ILE A 4 -4.05 5.55 -4.53
CA ILE A 4 -4.21 4.17 -4.06
C ILE A 4 -5.69 3.89 -3.84
N ASN A 5 -6.10 2.65 -4.11
CA ASN A 5 -7.45 2.17 -3.77
C ASN A 5 -7.31 1.26 -2.56
N VAL A 6 -7.98 1.59 -1.47
CA VAL A 6 -7.95 0.80 -0.23
C VAL A 6 -9.35 0.38 0.18
N ASN A 7 -9.51 -0.86 0.62
CA ASN A 7 -10.77 -1.33 1.20
C ASN A 7 -11.02 -0.61 2.52
N ARG A 8 -12.16 0.09 2.64
CA ARG A 8 -12.52 0.90 3.80
C ARG A 8 -12.57 0.07 5.08
N ASP A 9 -13.24 -1.07 5.03
CA ASP A 9 -13.47 -1.88 6.23
C ASP A 9 -12.15 -2.49 6.74
N GLN A 10 -11.27 -2.88 5.81
CA GLN A 10 -9.91 -3.29 6.14
C GLN A 10 -9.08 -2.14 6.73
N LEU A 11 -9.16 -0.95 6.13
CA LEU A 11 -8.47 0.25 6.63
C LEU A 11 -8.88 0.57 8.07
N PHE A 12 -10.19 0.62 8.34
CA PHE A 12 -10.72 0.93 9.67
C PHE A 12 -10.40 -0.15 10.70
N LYS A 13 -10.42 -1.43 10.27
CA LYS A 13 -9.97 -2.54 11.12
C LYS A 13 -8.50 -2.39 11.49
N LEU A 14 -7.64 -1.98 10.57
CA LEU A 14 -6.21 -1.79 10.83
C LEU A 14 -5.90 -0.53 11.65
N LEU A 15 -6.71 0.52 11.52
CA LEU A 15 -6.64 1.73 12.35
C LEU A 15 -7.25 1.54 13.75
N ASP A 16 -7.93 0.41 13.98
CA ASP A 16 -8.71 0.11 15.19
C ASP A 16 -9.70 1.24 15.54
N THR A 17 -10.29 1.85 14.53
CA THR A 17 -11.23 2.96 14.66
C THR A 17 -12.16 3.00 13.46
N GLN A 18 -13.46 3.13 13.73
CA GLN A 18 -14.47 3.35 12.70
C GLN A 18 -14.61 4.85 12.50
N PHE A 19 -14.52 5.30 11.25
CA PHE A 19 -14.73 6.69 10.87
C PHE A 19 -15.96 6.78 9.98
N THR A 20 -16.70 7.88 10.12
CA THR A 20 -17.57 8.36 9.05
C THR A 20 -16.71 8.89 7.89
N GLU A 21 -17.32 9.03 6.72
CA GLU A 21 -16.63 9.59 5.55
C GLU A 21 -16.09 11.00 5.82
N GLU A 22 -16.88 11.86 6.47
CA GLU A 22 -16.49 13.22 6.84
C GLU A 22 -15.34 13.24 7.87
N GLU A 23 -15.38 12.35 8.88
CA GLU A 23 -14.27 12.26 9.84
C GLU A 23 -12.97 11.77 9.19
N PHE A 24 -13.07 10.82 8.25
CA PHE A 24 -11.91 10.33 7.53
C PHE A 24 -11.37 11.36 6.54
N ASP A 25 -12.23 12.10 5.85
CA ASP A 25 -11.82 13.21 4.97
C ASP A 25 -11.09 14.32 5.73
N ASN A 26 -11.60 14.70 6.91
CA ASN A 26 -10.92 15.64 7.80
C ASN A 26 -9.55 15.12 8.26
N LEU A 27 -9.43 13.83 8.60
CA LEU A 27 -8.15 13.21 8.94
C LEU A 27 -7.17 13.24 7.77
N CYS A 28 -7.64 12.94 6.56
CA CYS A 28 -6.85 13.04 5.33
C CYS A 28 -6.32 14.46 5.16
N PHE A 29 -7.18 15.46 5.29
CA PHE A 29 -6.83 16.87 5.17
C PHE A 29 -5.78 17.30 6.22
N GLU A 30 -5.96 16.94 7.50
CA GLU A 30 -5.00 17.25 8.56
C GLU A 30 -3.63 16.59 8.33
N PHE A 31 -3.62 15.39 7.75
CA PHE A 31 -2.40 14.66 7.42
C PHE A 31 -1.74 15.16 6.11
N GLY A 32 -2.49 15.84 5.24
CA GLY A 32 -2.01 16.35 3.94
C GLY A 32 -2.16 15.34 2.79
N ILE A 33 -3.18 14.49 2.84
CA ILE A 33 -3.64 13.61 1.75
C ILE A 33 -5.12 13.92 1.43
N GLU A 34 -5.64 13.41 0.32
CA GLU A 34 -7.02 13.74 -0.11
C GLU A 34 -7.82 12.47 -0.38
N LEU A 35 -9.07 12.41 0.11
CA LEU A 35 -10.02 11.38 -0.25
C LEU A 35 -10.74 11.81 -1.54
N ASP A 36 -10.36 11.23 -2.67
CA ASP A 36 -10.82 11.64 -4.01
C ASP A 36 -12.21 11.05 -4.35
N GLU A 37 -12.37 9.74 -4.25
CA GLU A 37 -13.63 9.05 -4.57
C GLU A 37 -13.90 7.90 -3.60
N VAL A 38 -15.17 7.75 -3.21
CA VAL A 38 -15.69 6.55 -2.54
C VAL A 38 -16.44 5.72 -3.58
N THR A 39 -15.93 4.52 -3.87
CA THR A 39 -16.45 3.67 -4.94
C THR A 39 -16.46 2.20 -4.54
N SER A 40 -16.68 1.29 -5.49
CA SER A 40 -16.58 -0.17 -5.31
C SER A 40 -16.06 -0.81 -6.59
N GLU A 41 -15.52 -2.03 -6.52
CA GLU A 41 -15.06 -2.72 -7.72
C GLU A 41 -16.17 -2.85 -8.77
N LYS A 42 -17.40 -3.12 -8.32
CA LYS A 42 -18.57 -3.22 -9.20
C LYS A 42 -18.86 -1.91 -9.92
N GLN A 43 -18.78 -0.78 -9.22
CA GLN A 43 -18.99 0.54 -9.82
C GLN A 43 -17.87 0.88 -10.82
N MET A 44 -16.60 0.62 -10.46
CA MET A 44 -15.46 0.79 -11.36
C MET A 44 -15.62 -0.05 -12.64
N LYS A 45 -15.86 -1.36 -12.51
CA LYS A 45 -16.04 -2.28 -13.65
C LYS A 45 -17.25 -1.92 -14.52
N THR A 46 -18.33 -1.43 -13.92
CA THR A 46 -19.51 -0.98 -14.67
C THR A 46 -19.20 0.27 -15.48
N LYS A 47 -18.46 1.23 -14.93
CA LYS A 47 -18.07 2.49 -15.57
C LYS A 47 -17.09 2.28 -16.72
N GLU A 48 -16.18 1.32 -16.59
CA GLU A 48 -15.14 1.04 -17.60
C GLU A 48 -15.55 0.01 -18.68
N GLN A 49 -16.28 -1.04 -18.31
CA GLN A 49 -16.46 -2.22 -19.16
C GLN A 49 -17.95 -2.58 -19.40
N GLY A 50 -18.88 -1.79 -18.85
CA GLY A 50 -20.32 -2.01 -18.97
C GLY A 50 -20.89 -3.04 -18.00
N MET A 51 -22.22 -3.05 -17.85
CA MET A 51 -22.94 -3.84 -16.83
C MET A 51 -22.77 -5.36 -16.93
N ASP A 52 -22.51 -5.91 -18.12
CA ASP A 52 -22.42 -7.37 -18.28
C ASP A 52 -21.15 -7.96 -17.67
N ARG A 53 -20.08 -7.16 -17.51
CA ARG A 53 -18.83 -7.60 -16.88
C ARG A 53 -18.71 -7.27 -15.40
N SER A 54 -19.67 -6.54 -14.82
CA SER A 54 -19.73 -6.29 -13.38
C SER A 54 -20.51 -7.35 -12.59
N LYS A 55 -21.10 -8.33 -13.29
CA LYS A 55 -21.75 -9.50 -12.67
C LYS A 55 -20.69 -10.36 -11.96
N GLY A 56 -20.70 -10.32 -10.62
CA GLY A 56 -19.74 -11.05 -9.76
C GLY A 56 -18.59 -10.21 -9.22
N ALA A 57 -18.55 -8.90 -9.51
CA ALA A 57 -17.61 -7.98 -8.88
C ALA A 57 -18.02 -7.64 -7.45
N SER A 58 -17.04 -7.37 -6.58
CA SER A 58 -17.32 -7.01 -5.19
C SER A 58 -18.03 -5.66 -5.08
N GLU A 59 -18.97 -5.55 -4.13
CA GLU A 59 -19.61 -4.29 -3.73
C GLU A 59 -18.91 -3.63 -2.53
N ASP A 60 -17.75 -4.16 -2.13
CA ASP A 60 -16.98 -3.58 -1.04
C ASP A 60 -16.62 -2.13 -1.31
N VAL A 61 -16.72 -1.31 -0.26
CA VAL A 61 -16.44 0.12 -0.35
C VAL A 61 -14.93 0.34 -0.41
N LEU A 62 -14.49 0.97 -1.49
CA LEU A 62 -13.12 1.35 -1.77
C LEU A 62 -12.96 2.86 -1.61
N TYR A 63 -11.96 3.27 -0.85
CA TYR A 63 -11.50 4.64 -0.78
C TYR A 63 -10.35 4.84 -1.74
N ARG A 64 -10.54 5.77 -2.67
CA ARG A 64 -9.50 6.24 -3.58
C ARG A 64 -8.85 7.46 -2.94
N ILE A 65 -7.58 7.31 -2.54
CA ILE A 65 -6.85 8.33 -1.79
C ILE A 65 -5.72 8.86 -2.66
N GLU A 66 -5.66 10.17 -2.84
CA GLU A 66 -4.55 10.86 -3.50
C GLU A 66 -3.39 11.10 -2.52
N ILE A 67 -2.22 10.64 -2.93
CA ILE A 67 -0.99 10.68 -2.16
C ILE A 67 0.00 11.66 -2.82
N PRO A 68 0.64 12.54 -2.05
CA PRO A 68 1.72 13.38 -2.56
C PRO A 68 2.84 12.55 -3.20
N ALA A 69 3.30 12.96 -4.39
CA ALA A 69 4.26 12.20 -5.19
C ALA A 69 5.65 11.99 -4.53
N ASN A 70 5.91 12.68 -3.42
CA ASN A 70 7.14 12.58 -2.63
C ASN A 70 7.03 11.61 -1.43
N ARG A 71 5.87 10.96 -1.21
CA ARG A 71 5.60 10.06 -0.08
C ARG A 71 5.41 8.62 -0.54
N TYR A 72 6.51 7.98 -0.93
CA TYR A 72 6.52 6.59 -1.41
C TYR A 72 6.09 5.58 -0.34
N ASP A 73 6.27 5.92 0.93
CA ASP A 73 5.86 5.10 2.07
C ASP A 73 4.34 5.00 2.24
N LEU A 74 3.56 5.82 1.54
CA LEU A 74 2.10 5.82 1.60
C LEU A 74 1.44 5.07 0.43
N LEU A 75 2.21 4.45 -0.46
CA LEU A 75 1.68 3.82 -1.68
C LEU A 75 1.05 2.42 -1.46
N CYS A 76 0.91 2.00 -0.20
CA CYS A 76 0.18 0.78 0.17
C CYS A 76 -0.59 0.99 1.48
N ILE A 77 -1.54 0.09 1.77
CA ILE A 77 -2.38 0.18 2.97
C ILE A 77 -1.55 0.07 4.27
N GLU A 78 -0.52 -0.76 4.30
CA GLU A 78 0.34 -0.96 5.48
C GLU A 78 1.14 0.31 5.80
N GLY A 79 1.61 0.99 4.76
CA GLY A 79 2.33 2.24 4.86
C GLY A 79 1.44 3.39 5.32
N LEU A 80 0.27 3.52 4.69
CA LEU A 80 -0.73 4.53 5.04
C LEU A 80 -1.20 4.37 6.50
N VAL A 81 -1.66 3.17 6.88
CA VAL A 81 -2.13 2.89 8.25
C VAL A 81 -1.05 3.22 9.27
N ARG A 82 0.18 2.76 9.03
CA ARG A 82 1.31 3.00 9.94
C ARG A 82 1.55 4.49 10.12
N ALA A 83 1.58 5.25 9.03
CA ALA A 83 1.82 6.69 9.09
C ALA A 83 0.69 7.43 9.81
N LEU A 84 -0.57 7.06 9.56
CA LEU A 84 -1.74 7.63 10.25
C LEU A 84 -1.76 7.29 11.75
N LEU A 85 -1.44 6.05 12.13
CA LEU A 85 -1.34 5.66 13.55
C LEU A 85 -0.26 6.45 14.29
N ILE A 86 0.90 6.67 13.66
CA ILE A 86 1.98 7.49 14.23
C ILE A 86 1.53 8.95 14.35
N PHE A 87 0.89 9.49 13.30
CA PHE A 87 0.37 10.86 13.30
C PHE A 87 -0.66 11.09 14.43
N LEU A 88 -1.55 10.12 14.64
CA LEU A 88 -2.55 10.12 15.72
C LEU A 88 -1.96 9.83 17.11
N GLY A 89 -0.65 9.57 17.22
CA GLY A 89 0.00 9.22 18.50
C GLY A 89 -0.41 7.84 19.04
N LYS A 90 -0.97 6.96 18.20
CA LYS A 90 -1.41 5.61 18.56
C LYS A 90 -0.32 4.54 18.34
N ALA A 91 0.77 4.88 17.65
CA ALA A 91 1.89 3.99 17.42
C ALA A 91 3.23 4.73 17.48
N GLU A 92 4.27 4.02 17.92
CA GLU A 92 5.65 4.49 17.89
C GLU A 92 6.26 4.35 16.50
N ILE A 93 7.27 5.17 16.22
CA ILE A 93 8.02 5.09 14.97
C ILE A 93 8.82 3.78 14.95
N PRO A 94 8.60 2.89 13.96
CA PRO A 94 9.34 1.63 13.89
C PRO A 94 10.80 1.85 13.51
N GLU A 95 11.69 1.08 14.11
CA GLU A 95 13.10 1.02 13.72
C GLU A 95 13.35 -0.14 12.75
N TYR A 96 13.78 0.17 11.53
CA TYR A 96 14.19 -0.85 10.56
C TYR A 96 15.71 -1.02 10.60
N ARG A 97 16.16 -2.27 10.80
CA ARG A 97 17.59 -2.62 10.85
C ARG A 97 17.86 -3.78 9.90
N SER A 98 18.99 -3.72 9.19
CA SER A 98 19.51 -4.90 8.50
C SER A 98 20.11 -5.85 9.53
N VAL A 99 19.86 -7.15 9.35
CA VAL A 99 20.36 -8.20 10.24
C VAL A 99 21.14 -9.24 9.45
N GLU A 100 22.10 -9.88 10.12
CA GLU A 100 22.85 -10.99 9.53
C GLU A 100 21.96 -12.23 9.34
N PRO A 101 22.15 -13.01 8.26
CA PRO A 101 21.38 -14.21 8.02
C PRO A 101 21.68 -15.28 9.09
N PRO A 102 20.68 -16.04 9.60
CA PRO A 102 20.86 -16.98 10.72
C PRO A 102 21.88 -18.10 10.47
N LYS A 103 22.12 -18.46 9.20
CA LYS A 103 23.05 -19.52 8.78
C LYS A 103 24.34 -18.96 8.17
N GLY A 104 24.63 -17.67 8.34
CA GLY A 104 25.87 -17.00 7.93
C GLY A 104 26.13 -16.86 6.41
N LYS A 105 25.36 -17.53 5.55
CA LYS A 105 25.50 -17.39 4.09
C LYS A 105 24.79 -16.15 3.58
N LEU A 106 25.58 -15.15 3.21
CA LEU A 106 25.13 -13.96 2.48
C LEU A 106 24.78 -14.32 1.04
N GLN A 107 23.61 -13.87 0.59
CA GLN A 107 23.19 -13.93 -0.81
C GLN A 107 23.78 -12.74 -1.55
N GLN A 108 24.16 -12.94 -2.81
CA GLN A 108 24.82 -11.92 -3.62
C GLN A 108 24.08 -11.73 -4.94
N LEU A 109 23.93 -10.46 -5.32
CA LEU A 109 23.56 -10.04 -6.67
C LEU A 109 24.84 -9.54 -7.35
N ILE A 110 25.25 -10.19 -8.43
CA ILE A 110 26.47 -9.82 -9.16
C ILE A 110 26.09 -9.07 -10.43
N VAL A 111 26.48 -7.79 -10.51
CA VAL A 111 26.30 -6.97 -11.71
C VAL A 111 27.49 -7.17 -12.63
N LEU A 112 27.25 -7.66 -13.84
CA LEU A 112 28.29 -7.97 -14.83
C LEU A 112 28.62 -6.74 -15.69
N PRO A 113 29.86 -6.60 -16.21
CA PRO A 113 30.27 -5.42 -16.99
C PRO A 113 29.40 -5.12 -18.22
N ASN A 114 28.78 -6.15 -18.81
CA ASN A 114 27.90 -6.00 -19.97
C ASN A 114 26.58 -5.27 -19.67
N THR A 115 26.18 -5.10 -18.40
CA THR A 115 24.96 -4.34 -18.05
C THR A 115 25.17 -2.82 -18.08
N MET A 116 26.42 -2.35 -18.11
CA MET A 116 26.79 -0.92 -18.00
C MET A 116 26.10 -0.01 -19.02
N GLN A 117 25.85 -0.52 -20.24
CA GLN A 117 25.28 0.28 -21.32
C GLN A 117 23.75 0.47 -21.23
N VAL A 118 23.05 -0.40 -20.49
CA VAL A 118 21.58 -0.40 -20.45
C VAL A 118 21.06 -0.14 -19.04
N ARG A 119 21.58 -0.86 -18.04
CA ARG A 119 21.18 -0.75 -16.63
C ARG A 119 22.41 -0.99 -15.74
N PRO A 120 23.19 0.06 -15.44
CA PRO A 120 24.48 -0.06 -14.76
C PRO A 120 24.37 -0.48 -13.30
N TYR A 121 23.23 -0.25 -12.65
CA TYR A 121 23.04 -0.51 -11.23
C TYR A 121 21.83 -1.41 -10.97
N ALA A 122 22.01 -2.34 -10.03
CA ALA A 122 20.94 -3.15 -9.47
C ALA A 122 21.21 -3.37 -7.97
N VAL A 123 20.14 -3.37 -7.17
CA VAL A 123 20.20 -3.61 -5.73
C VAL A 123 19.16 -4.67 -5.38
N ALA A 124 19.47 -5.50 -4.39
CA ALA A 124 18.56 -6.52 -3.87
C ALA A 124 18.73 -6.64 -2.36
N ALA A 125 17.64 -7.00 -1.68
CA ALA A 125 17.61 -7.34 -0.27
C ALA A 125 16.68 -8.54 -0.07
N ILE A 126 16.77 -9.20 1.09
CA ILE A 126 15.94 -10.36 1.42
C ILE A 126 15.24 -10.10 2.75
N LEU A 127 13.92 -10.11 2.71
CA LEU A 127 13.06 -10.19 3.88
C LEU A 127 12.77 -11.67 4.17
N ARG A 128 12.92 -12.09 5.44
CA ARG A 128 12.74 -13.50 5.85
C ARG A 128 11.57 -13.63 6.82
N GLY A 129 10.88 -14.77 6.77
CA GLY A 129 9.79 -15.06 7.70
C GLY A 129 8.50 -14.29 7.40
N ILE A 130 8.29 -13.85 6.16
CA ILE A 130 7.02 -13.26 5.74
C ILE A 130 5.96 -14.36 5.71
N HIS A 131 4.83 -14.09 6.36
CA HIS A 131 3.64 -14.95 6.32
C HIS A 131 2.63 -14.30 5.39
N PHE A 132 2.57 -14.77 4.15
CA PHE A 132 1.60 -14.28 3.18
C PHE A 132 0.21 -14.86 3.46
N THR A 133 -0.78 -13.99 3.57
CA THR A 133 -2.18 -14.30 3.28
C THR A 133 -2.52 -13.81 1.87
N GLN A 134 -3.72 -14.11 1.38
CA GLN A 134 -4.16 -13.63 0.07
C GLN A 134 -4.14 -12.09 0.02
N GLU A 135 -4.62 -11.44 1.06
CA GLU A 135 -4.72 -9.98 1.16
C GLU A 135 -3.33 -9.32 1.21
N ILE A 136 -2.40 -9.90 1.97
CA ILE A 136 -1.01 -9.41 2.03
C ILE A 136 -0.31 -9.59 0.69
N TYR A 137 -0.59 -10.68 -0.01
CA TYR A 137 -0.01 -10.94 -1.32
C TYR A 137 -0.50 -9.92 -2.36
N GLU A 138 -1.80 -9.64 -2.39
CA GLU A 138 -2.40 -8.65 -3.29
C GLU A 138 -1.83 -7.25 -3.03
N SER A 139 -1.80 -6.79 -1.77
CA SER A 139 -1.17 -5.51 -1.40
C SER A 139 0.31 -5.44 -1.79
N PHE A 140 1.06 -6.54 -1.59
CA PHE A 140 2.47 -6.62 -1.97
C PHE A 140 2.70 -6.50 -3.48
N ILE A 141 1.83 -7.08 -4.30
CA ILE A 141 1.88 -6.97 -5.76
C ILE A 141 1.44 -5.59 -6.22
N ASP A 142 0.40 -5.02 -5.61
CA ASP A 142 -0.11 -3.69 -5.98
C ASP A 142 0.92 -2.57 -5.73
N LEU A 143 1.80 -2.73 -4.73
CA LEU A 143 2.90 -1.79 -4.48
C LEU A 143 4.03 -1.85 -5.53
N GLN A 144 4.15 -2.95 -6.29
CA GLN A 144 5.29 -3.23 -7.18
C GLN A 144 5.14 -2.61 -8.57
#